data_AF-A0A285IUZ8-F1
#
_entry.id   AF-A0A285IUZ8-F1
#
_cell.length_a   1.000
_cell.length_b   1.000
_cell.length_c   1.000
_cell.angle_alpha   90.00
_cell.angle_beta   90.00
_cell.angle_gamma   90.00
#
_symmetry.space_group_name_H-M   'P 1'
#
loop_
_entity.id
_entity.type
_entity.pdbx_description
1 polymer ?
#
loop_
_entity_poly.entity_id
_entity_poly.type
_entity_poly.pdbx_seq_one_letter_code
_entity_poly.pdbx_strand_id
1 'polypeptide(L)' 'MSNVLNVVKSRNAMSEFTMLIVLAFCLIALSFFAIGFVYAHAPEITILIKLLATMGTVNIAMVFYIIKKFNALSNV' A
#
# COMPACT_ATOMS: atom_id res chain seq x y z
N MET A 1 -18.13 11.79 29.92
CA MET A 1 -16.81 12.18 29.34
C MET A 1 -16.23 11.15 28.36
N SER A 2 -16.89 10.01 28.11
CA SER A 2 -16.41 8.92 27.23
C SER A 2 -16.60 9.16 25.72
N ASN A 3 -17.61 9.94 25.32
CA ASN A 3 -17.98 10.09 23.91
C ASN A 3 -16.92 10.84 23.09
N VAL A 4 -16.37 11.94 23.63
CA VAL A 4 -15.41 12.80 22.92
C VAL A 4 -14.07 12.07 22.69
N LEU A 5 -13.62 11.29 23.67
CA LEU A 5 -12.38 10.51 23.56
C LEU A 5 -12.48 9.43 22.48
N ASN A 6 -13.65 8.79 22.35
CA ASN A 6 -13.91 7.76 21.35
C ASN A 6 -13.97 8.35 19.93
N VAL A 7 -14.59 9.52 19.78
CA VAL A 7 -14.65 10.27 18.52
C VAL A 7 -13.24 10.68 18.06
N VAL A 8 -12.41 11.19 18.96
CA VAL A 8 -11.02 11.57 18.65
C VAL A 8 -10.19 10.35 18.22
N LYS A 9 -10.34 9.22 18.91
CA LYS A 9 -9.63 7.98 18.59
C LYS A 9 -10.02 7.41 17.22
N SER A 10 -11.31 7.39 16.89
CA SER A 10 -11.81 6.98 15.57
C SER A 10 -11.27 7.88 14.45
N ARG A 11 -11.28 9.20 14.68
CA ARG A 11 -10.78 10.17 13.70
C ARG A 11 -9.28 10.03 13.43
N ASN A 12 -8.49 9.78 14.48
CA ASN A 12 -7.05 9.50 14.34
C ASN A 12 -6.81 8.19 13.56
N ALA A 13 -7.55 7.12 13.87
CA ALA A 13 -7.43 5.84 13.18
C ALA A 13 -7.78 5.95 11.68
N MET A 14 -8.78 6.77 11.33
CA MET A 14 -9.08 7.08 9.93
C MET A 14 -7.97 7.88 9.25
N SER A 15 -7.38 8.88 9.92
CA SER A 15 -6.26 9.63 9.35
C SER A 15 -5.04 8.74 9.09
N GLU A 16 -4.71 7.84 10.01
CA GLU A 16 -3.64 6.85 9.83
C GLU A 16 -3.93 5.89 8.67
N PHE A 17 -5.20 5.51 8.51
CA PHE A 17 -5.63 4.68 7.40
C PHE A 17 -5.52 5.40 6.05
N THR A 18 -5.89 6.67 5.97
CA THR A 18 -5.68 7.49 4.76
C THR A 18 -4.19 7.58 4.41
N MET A 19 -3.31 7.78 5.40
CA MET A 19 -1.87 7.80 5.17
C MET A 19 -1.35 6.46 4.63
N LEU A 20 -1.88 5.34 5.11
CA LEU A 20 -1.57 4.00 4.58
C LEU A 20 -1.99 3.82 3.12
N ILE A 21 -3.16 4.32 2.73
CA ILE A 21 -3.61 4.28 1.33
C ILE A 21 -2.66 5.09 0.44
N VAL A 22 -2.29 6.30 0.86
CA VAL A 22 -1.33 7.14 0.11
C VAL A 22 0.00 6.42 -0.05
N LEU A 23 0.51 5.82 1.02
CA LEU A 23 1.76 5.07 0.99
C LEU A 23 1.70 3.88 0.00
N ALA A 24 0.59 3.14 -0.01
CA ALA A 24 0.42 2.04 -0.95
C ALA A 24 0.33 2.48 -2.41
N PHE A 25 -0.35 3.60 -2.67
CA PHE A 25 -0.36 4.19 -4.00
C PHE A 25 1.05 4.57 -4.46
N CYS A 26 1.85 5.20 -3.59
CA CYS A 26 3.24 5.53 -3.89
C CYS A 26 4.10 4.29 -4.18
N LEU A 27 3.93 3.21 -3.40
CA LEU A 27 4.67 1.95 -3.60
C LEU A 27 4.32 1.28 -4.94
N ILE A 28 3.05 1.28 -5.32
CA ILE A 28 2.61 0.77 -6.62
C ILE A 28 3.25 1.61 -7.74
N ALA A 29 3.19 2.94 -7.65
CA ALA A 29 3.78 3.83 -8.65
C ALA A 29 5.31 3.62 -8.78
N LEU A 30 6.02 3.51 -7.65
CA LEU A 30 7.46 3.23 -7.63
C LEU A 30 7.79 1.86 -8.22
N SER A 31 6.93 0.86 -8.02
CA SER A 31 7.10 -0.47 -8.63
C SER A 31 7.07 -0.39 -10.16
N PHE A 32 6.08 0.30 -10.73
CA PHE A 32 5.99 0.51 -12.17
C PHE A 32 7.16 1.35 -12.71
N PHE A 33 7.58 2.38 -11.96
CA PHE A 33 8.74 3.18 -12.32
C PHE A 33 10.02 2.34 -12.36
N ALA A 34 10.28 1.52 -11.34
CA ALA A 34 11.45 0.66 -11.28
C ALA A 34 11.48 -0.35 -12.44
N ILE A 35 10.33 -0.97 -12.76
CA ILE A 35 10.20 -1.90 -13.89
C ILE A 35 10.47 -1.18 -15.21
N GLY A 36 9.87 0.00 -15.43
CA GLY A 36 10.07 0.80 -16.64
C GLY A 36 11.51 1.28 -16.80
N PHE A 37 12.16 1.69 -15.69
CA PHE A 37 13.55 2.12 -15.67
C PHE A 37 14.50 0.98 -16.05
N VAL A 38 14.33 -0.20 -15.44
CA VAL A 38 15.17 -1.37 -15.76
C VAL A 38 14.95 -1.79 -17.21
N TYR A 39 13.71 -1.81 -17.69
CA TYR A 39 13.40 -2.13 -19.08
C TYR A 39 14.09 -1.19 -20.08
N ALA A 40 14.16 0.11 -19.79
CA ALA A 40 14.78 1.10 -20.66
C ALA A 40 16.31 0.99 -20.70
N HIS A 41 16.95 0.55 -19.61
CA HIS A 41 18.41 0.59 -19.48
C HIS A 41 19.09 -0.76 -19.80
N ALA A 42 18.43 -1.88 -19.50
CA ALA A 42 18.93 -3.23 -19.82
C ALA A 42 17.72 -4.18 -19.92
N PRO A 43 17.27 -4.53 -21.14
CA PRO A 43 16.09 -5.38 -21.35
C PRO A 43 16.40 -6.87 -21.07
N GLU A 44 16.97 -7.16 -19.91
CA GLU A 44 17.13 -8.52 -19.41
C GLU A 44 15.81 -9.01 -18.84
N ILE A 45 15.09 -9.78 -19.65
CA ILE A 45 13.76 -10.33 -19.34
C ILE A 45 13.76 -11.07 -17.99
N THR A 46 14.84 -11.80 -17.67
CA THR A 46 14.97 -12.53 -16.40
C THR A 46 14.96 -11.60 -15.18
N ILE A 47 15.62 -10.44 -15.26
CA ILE A 47 15.63 -9.44 -14.18
C ILE A 47 14.25 -8.81 -14.04
N LEU A 48 13.61 -8.47 -15.16
CA LEU A 48 12.26 -7.92 -15.18
C LEU A 48 11.24 -8.86 -14.52
N ILE A 49 11.28 -10.16 -14.82
CA ILE A 49 10.36 -11.15 -14.23
C ILE A 49 10.56 -11.23 -12.71
N LYS A 50 11.81 -11.27 -12.24
CA LYS A 50 12.12 -11.30 -10.81
C LYS A 50 11.67 -10.01 -10.10
N LEU A 51 11.88 -8.86 -10.72
CA LEU A 51 11.45 -7.58 -10.18
C LEU A 51 9.92 -7.46 -10.14
N LEU A 52 9.24 -7.90 -11.20
CA LEU A 52 7.78 -7.93 -11.27
C LEU A 52 7.20 -8.87 -10.22
N ALA A 53 7.77 -10.06 -10.04
CA ALA A 53 7.32 -11.01 -9.02
C ALA A 53 7.47 -10.43 -7.62
N THR A 54 8.65 -9.88 -7.29
CA THR A 54 8.92 -9.32 -5.95
C THR A 54 8.06 -8.10 -5.64
N MET A 55 8.04 -7.10 -6.53
CA MET A 55 7.22 -5.90 -6.36
C MET A 55 5.72 -6.23 -6.39
N GLY A 56 5.31 -7.18 -7.24
CA GLY A 56 3.94 -7.68 -7.30
C GLY A 56 3.49 -8.30 -5.99
N THR A 57 4.30 -9.19 -5.40
CA THR A 57 4.00 -9.80 -4.09
C THR A 57 3.88 -8.74 -2.99
N VAL A 58 4.80 -7.77 -2.94
CA VAL A 58 4.76 -6.69 -1.94
C VAL A 58 3.48 -5.84 -2.10
N ASN A 59 3.12 -5.47 -3.32
CA ASN A 59 1.92 -4.69 -3.59
C ASN A 59 0.64 -5.45 -3.22
N ILE A 60 0.55 -6.75 -3.55
CA ILE A 60 -0.60 -7.58 -3.17
C ILE A 60 -0.72 -7.69 -1.65
N ALA A 61 0.37 -7.95 -0.94
CA ALA A 61 0.38 -8.04 0.52
C ALA A 61 -0.07 -6.72 1.16
N MET A 62 0.36 -5.60 0.61
CA MET A 62 0.00 -4.27 1.09
C MET A 62 -1.48 -3.94 0.86
N VAL A 63 -2.01 -4.24 -0.33
CA VAL A 63 -3.44 -4.08 -0.64
C VAL A 63 -4.29 -4.96 0.28
N PHE A 64 -3.88 -6.21 0.50
CA PHE A 64 -4.55 -7.11 1.43
C PHE A 64 -4.57 -6.56 2.86
N TYR A 65 -3.45 -6.00 3.32
CA TYR A 65 -3.37 -5.35 4.63
C TYR A 65 -4.31 -4.16 4.75
N ILE A 66 -4.39 -3.31 3.71
CA ILE A 66 -5.30 -2.16 3.67
C ILE A 66 -6.76 -2.62 3.74
N ILE A 67 -7.16 -3.62 2.94
CA ILE A 67 -8.53 -4.16 2.97
C ILE A 67 -8.87 -4.70 4.36
N LYS A 68 -7.96 -5.48 4.96
CA LYS A 68 -8.14 -6.01 6.31
C LYS A 68 -8.29 -4.90 7.35
N LYS A 69 -7.46 -3.85 7.27
CA LYS A 69 -7.52 -2.70 8.20
C LYS A 69 -8.78 -1.87 7.99
N PHE A 70 -9.23 -1.69 6.75
CA PHE A 70 -10.50 -1.04 6.42
C PHE A 70 -11.69 -1.77 7.06
N ASN A 71 -11.77 -3.09 6.87
CA ASN A 71 -12.84 -3.89 7.47
C ASN A 71 -12.84 -3.80 8.99
N ALA A 72 -11.66 -3.79 9.62
CA ALA A 72 -11.55 -3.61 11.07
C ALA A 72 -12.01 -2.22 11.54
N LEU A 73 -11.80 -1.17 10.75
CA LEU A 73 -12.23 0.19 11.07
C LEU A 73 -13.70 0.45 10.74
N SER A 74 -14.25 -0.20 9.73
CA SER A 74 -15.65 -0.06 9.30
C SER A 74 -16.62 -0.84 10.18
N ASN A 75 -16.13 -1.80 10.96
CA ASN A 75 -16.93 -2.66 11.84
C ASN A 75 -16.86 -2.21 13.32
N VAL A 76 -16.38 -0.98 13.56
CA VAL A 76 -16.29 -0.29 14.86
C VAL A 76 -17.27 0.87 14.87
#